data_AF-A0A2D9VE30-F1
#
_entry.id   AF-A0A2D9VE30-F1
#
_cell.length_a   1.000
_cell.length_b   1.000
_cell.length_c   1.000
_cell.angle_alpha   90.00
_cell.angle_beta   90.00
_cell.angle_gamma   90.00
#
_symmetry.space_group_name_H-M   'P 1'
#
loop_
_entity.id
_entity.type
_entity.pdbx_description
1 polymer ?
#
loop_
_entity_poly.entity_id
_entity_poly.type
_entity_poly.pdbx_seq_one_letter_code
_entity_poly.pdbx_strand_id
1 'polypeptide(L)'
;MKINNILIILLLLLGCENTPAEPQNVHGCLDSQACNYNSNATIDNNSCWYAEEGCECINGEGASVDICGVCDTDETNNCIQDECGIWGGDGPSENCDCYGNCLTVENLAGTWDTTSQSSEMTISIDYGLMFSGLDAYSCTYMGGAYIEADGCVLDETTMAIYAGASCTEIGGTLSGNICSASGTEDLCCGATMEMLSQTITIVDHGDHGDMTIVATYNDDGDGEMTETSYALVEVDGTDITVTMGSDDDHDDHGDDDHGSEVMSGTITIDGDTATMVFTLDLDDMDDMMGMTMSSAMTLVLEKQY
;
A
#
# COMPACT_ATOMS: atom_id res chain seq x y z
N MET A 1 49.36 87.77 1.48
CA MET A 1 50.59 86.97 1.31
C MET A 1 50.98 86.34 2.65
N LYS A 2 50.63 85.07 2.89
CA LYS A 2 51.35 84.21 3.83
C LYS A 2 51.36 82.79 3.26
N ILE A 3 52.56 82.33 2.99
CA ILE A 3 53.00 81.12 2.29
C ILE A 3 52.72 79.84 3.12
N ASN A 4 51.67 79.83 3.94
CA ASN A 4 51.45 78.77 4.94
C ASN A 4 50.42 77.69 4.58
N ASN A 5 49.76 77.77 3.42
CA ASN A 5 48.78 76.75 2.98
C ASN A 5 49.29 75.85 1.85
N ILE A 6 50.47 76.12 1.28
CA ILE A 6 51.07 75.27 0.23
C ILE A 6 51.93 74.14 0.85
N LEU A 7 52.45 74.32 2.08
CA LEU A 7 53.29 73.32 2.74
C LEU A 7 52.49 72.14 3.33
N ILE A 8 51.20 72.32 3.64
CA ILE A 8 50.33 71.25 4.18
C ILE A 8 49.77 70.36 3.05
N ILE A 9 49.54 70.93 1.86
CA ILE A 9 49.06 70.17 0.69
C ILE A 9 50.20 69.34 0.07
N LEU A 10 51.46 69.76 0.22
CA LEU A 10 52.64 68.99 -0.21
C LEU A 10 52.99 67.82 0.72
N LEU A 11 52.49 67.83 1.97
CA LEU A 11 52.67 66.76 2.96
C LEU A 11 51.56 65.68 2.91
N LEU A 12 50.43 65.95 2.24
CA LEU A 12 49.32 65.00 2.05
C LEU A 12 49.42 64.19 0.75
N LEU A 13 50.35 64.51 -0.15
CA LEU A 13 50.55 63.82 -1.44
C LEU A 13 51.69 62.75 -1.41
N LEU A 14 52.26 62.46 -0.23
CA LEU A 14 53.27 61.41 -0.03
C LEU A 14 52.81 60.31 0.96
N GLY A 15 51.53 60.28 1.32
CA GLY A 15 50.93 59.22 2.12
C GLY A 15 50.26 58.14 1.27
N CYS A 16 50.95 57.63 0.25
CA CYS A 16 50.59 56.31 -0.29
C CYS A 16 51.37 55.30 0.55
N GLU A 17 50.84 54.98 1.73
CA GLU A 17 51.21 53.72 2.36
C GLU A 17 50.73 52.63 1.41
N ASN A 18 51.67 52.06 0.66
CA ASN A 18 51.55 50.70 0.21
C ASN A 18 51.48 49.84 1.47
N THR A 19 50.30 49.74 2.07
CA THR A 19 50.00 48.58 2.91
C THR A 19 50.23 47.38 1.99
N PRO A 20 51.19 46.49 2.31
CA PRO A 20 51.20 45.18 1.66
C PRO A 20 49.79 44.63 1.88
N ALA A 21 49.11 44.24 0.81
CA ALA A 21 47.86 43.51 0.95
C ALA A 21 48.15 42.35 1.91
N GLU A 22 47.57 42.41 3.11
CA GLU A 22 47.61 41.30 4.06
C GLU A 22 47.29 40.02 3.27
N PRO A 23 48.08 38.93 3.43
CA PRO A 23 47.81 37.70 2.71
C PRO A 23 46.35 37.35 2.95
N GLN A 24 45.55 37.35 1.88
CA GLN A 24 44.14 37.03 1.97
C GLN A 24 44.07 35.58 2.41
N ASN A 25 43.78 35.36 3.69
CA ASN A 25 43.56 34.02 4.22
C ASN A 25 42.23 33.52 3.65
N VAL A 26 42.30 32.79 2.55
CA VAL A 26 41.13 32.18 1.92
C VAL A 26 40.95 30.80 2.51
N HIS A 27 39.82 30.58 3.18
CA HIS A 27 39.47 29.28 3.75
C HIS A 27 38.70 28.44 2.73
N GLY A 28 39.02 27.15 2.64
CA GLY A 28 38.32 26.20 1.76
C GLY A 28 39.04 24.85 1.69
N CYS A 29 38.47 23.90 0.97
CA CYS A 29 39.09 22.60 0.78
C CYS A 29 40.38 22.70 -0.07
N LEU A 30 41.49 22.16 0.46
CA LEU A 30 42.78 22.12 -0.24
C LEU A 30 43.04 20.82 -1.00
N ASP A 31 42.21 19.79 -0.81
CA ASP A 31 42.38 18.51 -1.50
C ASP A 31 41.85 18.59 -2.94
N SER A 32 42.73 18.39 -3.93
CA SER A 32 42.38 18.38 -5.35
C SER A 32 41.48 17.22 -5.79
N GLN A 33 41.31 16.20 -4.95
CA GLN A 33 40.39 15.08 -5.19
C GLN A 33 39.00 15.30 -4.58
N ALA A 34 38.82 16.36 -3.79
CA ALA A 34 37.52 16.69 -3.21
C ALA A 34 36.63 17.44 -4.21
N CYS A 35 35.33 17.24 -4.10
CA CYS A 35 34.32 17.83 -4.99
C CYS A 35 34.21 19.35 -4.84
N ASN A 36 34.49 19.90 -3.65
CA ASN A 36 34.51 21.34 -3.39
C ASN A 36 35.93 21.91 -3.28
N TYR A 37 36.90 21.32 -3.98
CA TYR A 37 38.26 21.84 -4.06
C TYR A 37 38.28 23.34 -4.44
N ASN A 38 38.98 24.16 -3.65
CA ASN A 38 39.15 25.57 -3.93
C ASN A 38 40.63 25.90 -4.15
N SER A 39 41.01 26.08 -5.42
CA SER A 39 42.40 26.43 -5.79
C SER A 39 42.90 27.77 -5.24
N ASN A 40 42.01 28.65 -4.79
CA ASN A 40 42.39 29.92 -4.16
C ASN A 40 42.51 29.82 -2.63
N ALA A 41 42.09 28.70 -2.02
CA ALA A 41 42.22 28.51 -0.59
C ALA A 41 43.69 28.43 -0.18
N THR A 42 44.03 29.10 0.90
CA THR A 42 45.36 29.11 1.52
C THR A 42 45.37 28.44 2.89
N ILE A 43 44.19 28.19 3.46
CA ILE A 43 44.01 27.54 4.76
C ILE A 43 42.88 26.50 4.63
N ASP A 44 43.19 25.24 4.94
CA ASP A 44 42.18 24.19 5.04
C ASP A 44 41.21 24.49 6.18
N ASN A 45 39.92 24.41 5.90
CA ASN A 45 38.85 24.55 6.88
C ASN A 45 38.12 23.23 7.16
N ASN A 46 38.67 22.11 6.69
CA ASN A 46 38.09 20.77 6.80
C ASN A 46 36.69 20.66 6.17
N SER A 47 36.40 21.47 5.15
CA SER A 47 35.12 21.40 4.41
C SER A 47 35.12 20.39 3.26
N CYS A 48 36.25 19.73 2.99
CA CYS A 48 36.36 18.78 1.88
C CYS A 48 35.27 17.69 1.93
N TRP A 49 34.51 17.55 0.86
CA TRP A 49 33.59 16.43 0.67
C TRP A 49 33.90 15.69 -0.64
N TYR A 50 33.49 14.43 -0.67
CA TYR A 50 33.76 13.50 -1.75
C TYR A 50 32.45 12.87 -2.19
N ALA A 51 32.37 12.48 -3.45
CA ALA A 51 31.22 11.71 -3.93
C ALA A 51 31.23 10.31 -3.30
N GLU A 52 30.06 9.82 -2.92
CA GLU A 52 29.86 8.45 -2.46
C GLU A 52 30.08 7.44 -3.61
N GLU A 53 30.25 6.16 -3.26
CA GLU A 53 30.39 5.10 -4.26
C GLU A 53 29.12 4.98 -5.12
N GLY A 54 29.27 5.12 -6.45
CA GLY A 54 28.15 5.16 -7.39
C GLY A 54 27.58 6.57 -7.67
N CYS A 55 28.16 7.60 -7.05
CA CYS A 55 27.79 9.00 -7.22
C CYS A 55 28.91 9.84 -7.87
N GLU A 56 28.55 11.01 -8.40
CA GLU A 56 29.49 12.02 -8.88
C GLU A 56 29.40 13.32 -8.07
N CYS A 57 30.45 14.15 -8.12
CA CYS A 57 30.47 15.46 -7.46
C CYS A 57 29.38 16.42 -7.95
N ILE A 58 28.73 16.15 -9.07
CA ILE A 58 27.63 16.98 -9.58
C ILE A 58 26.32 16.74 -8.80
N ASN A 59 26.19 15.59 -8.14
CA ASN A 59 24.96 15.19 -7.43
C ASN A 59 24.78 15.91 -6.09
N GLY A 60 25.82 16.59 -5.60
CA GLY A 60 25.77 17.37 -4.36
C GLY A 60 26.42 16.67 -3.18
N GLU A 61 26.70 17.45 -2.14
CA GLU A 61 27.26 16.95 -0.88
C GLU A 61 26.22 16.10 -0.15
N GLY A 62 26.58 14.86 0.18
CA GLY A 62 25.67 13.91 0.84
C GLY A 62 24.73 13.16 -0.08
N ALA A 63 24.90 13.27 -1.41
CA ALA A 63 24.15 12.44 -2.35
C ALA A 63 24.54 10.97 -2.20
N SER A 64 23.54 10.10 -2.23
CA SER A 64 23.70 8.65 -2.15
C SER A 64 22.92 7.97 -3.26
N VAL A 65 23.40 6.82 -3.72
CA VAL A 65 22.63 5.98 -4.62
C VAL A 65 21.44 5.42 -3.86
N ASP A 66 20.24 5.75 -4.33
CA ASP A 66 18.99 5.21 -3.79
C ASP A 66 18.74 3.77 -4.27
N ILE A 67 17.61 3.19 -3.86
CA ILE A 67 17.23 1.82 -4.26
C ILE A 67 16.97 1.69 -5.77
N CYS A 68 16.82 2.82 -6.47
CA CYS A 68 16.53 2.94 -7.89
C CYS A 68 17.80 3.16 -8.73
N GLY A 69 18.96 3.21 -8.08
CA GLY A 69 20.24 3.46 -8.75
C GLY A 69 20.44 4.92 -9.15
N VAL A 70 19.58 5.84 -8.70
CA VAL A 70 19.74 7.28 -8.93
C VAL A 70 20.56 7.86 -7.79
N CYS A 71 21.56 8.67 -8.14
CA CYS A 71 22.33 9.40 -7.15
C CYS A 71 21.81 10.83 -7.02
N ASP A 72 21.13 11.14 -5.93
CA ASP A 72 20.77 12.50 -5.55
C ASP A 72 20.59 12.63 -4.02
N THR A 73 20.13 13.81 -3.57
CA THR A 73 19.85 14.12 -2.16
C THR A 73 18.35 14.20 -1.86
N ASP A 74 17.50 13.86 -2.83
CA ASP A 74 16.06 14.06 -2.75
C ASP A 74 15.37 12.76 -2.31
N GLU A 75 15.22 12.62 -0.98
CA GLU A 75 14.48 11.50 -0.38
C GLU A 75 13.01 11.43 -0.85
N THR A 76 12.46 12.48 -1.49
CA THR A 76 11.08 12.52 -2.00
C THR A 76 10.91 11.93 -3.40
N ASN A 77 12.01 11.72 -4.14
CA ASN A 77 11.98 11.15 -5.49
C ASN A 77 12.64 9.75 -5.56
N ASN A 78 12.78 9.09 -4.41
CA ASN A 78 12.99 7.66 -4.39
C ASN A 78 11.83 7.02 -5.18
N CYS A 79 12.15 6.35 -6.28
CA CYS A 79 11.16 5.82 -7.23
C CYS A 79 10.08 4.98 -6.54
N ILE A 80 8.93 4.80 -7.18
CA ILE A 80 7.84 3.98 -6.64
C ILE A 80 8.06 2.53 -7.09
N GLN A 81 7.71 1.60 -6.21
CA GLN A 81 7.63 0.18 -6.54
C GLN A 81 6.46 -0.05 -7.51
N ASP A 82 6.72 -0.63 -8.68
CA ASP A 82 5.64 -1.00 -9.61
C ASP A 82 4.80 -2.16 -9.06
N GLU A 83 3.72 -2.50 -9.76
CA GLU A 83 2.79 -3.58 -9.40
C GLU A 83 3.47 -4.96 -9.35
N CYS A 84 4.69 -5.08 -9.88
CA CYS A 84 5.51 -6.29 -9.86
C CYS A 84 6.54 -6.32 -8.74
N GLY A 85 6.48 -5.36 -7.83
CA GLY A 85 7.45 -5.27 -6.74
C GLY A 85 8.82 -4.76 -7.20
N ILE A 86 8.96 -4.28 -8.44
CA ILE A 86 10.22 -3.79 -9.00
C ILE A 86 10.27 -2.26 -8.85
N TRP A 87 11.28 -1.78 -8.15
CA TRP A 87 11.50 -0.34 -7.95
C TRP A 87 11.95 0.31 -9.26
N GLY A 88 11.15 1.24 -9.77
CA GLY A 88 11.44 1.96 -11.03
C GLY A 88 11.28 1.11 -12.29
N GLY A 89 10.52 0.01 -12.22
CA GLY A 89 10.12 -0.78 -13.38
C GLY A 89 8.95 -0.15 -14.16
N ASP A 90 8.68 -0.69 -15.35
CA ASP A 90 7.57 -0.27 -16.22
C ASP A 90 6.23 -0.94 -15.82
N GLY A 91 6.21 -1.75 -14.74
CA GLY A 91 5.09 -2.61 -14.40
C GLY A 91 4.88 -3.75 -15.41
N PRO A 92 3.81 -4.54 -15.26
CA PRO A 92 3.45 -5.52 -16.26
C PRO A 92 2.90 -4.84 -17.52
N SER A 93 3.00 -5.52 -18.67
CA SER A 93 2.29 -5.06 -19.87
C SER A 93 0.77 -5.10 -19.65
N GLU A 94 0.02 -4.24 -20.35
CA GLU A 94 -1.44 -4.23 -20.30
C GLU A 94 -2.02 -5.65 -20.47
N ASN A 95 -2.90 -6.04 -19.55
CA ASN A 95 -3.51 -7.37 -19.45
C ASN A 95 -2.54 -8.55 -19.25
N CYS A 96 -1.36 -8.31 -18.70
CA CYS A 96 -0.43 -9.37 -18.33
C CYS A 96 -0.06 -9.29 -16.85
N ASP A 97 0.32 -10.42 -16.26
CA ASP A 97 0.89 -10.45 -14.92
C ASP A 97 2.39 -10.11 -14.94
N CYS A 98 2.98 -10.07 -13.76
CA CYS A 98 4.38 -9.73 -13.54
C CYS A 98 5.38 -10.79 -14.01
N TYR A 99 4.91 -11.95 -14.42
CA TYR A 99 5.71 -13.00 -15.05
C TYR A 99 5.62 -12.93 -16.59
N GLY A 100 4.90 -11.94 -17.12
CA GLY A 100 4.70 -11.73 -18.55
C GLY A 100 3.62 -12.63 -19.14
N ASN A 101 2.77 -13.24 -18.30
CA ASN A 101 1.65 -14.04 -18.77
C ASN A 101 0.47 -13.12 -19.04
N CYS A 102 0.07 -13.01 -20.30
CA CYS A 102 -1.14 -12.28 -20.67
C CYS A 102 -2.32 -13.23 -20.50
N LEU A 103 -2.97 -13.11 -19.34
CA LEU A 103 -3.88 -14.12 -18.84
C LEU A 103 -5.21 -14.07 -19.58
N THR A 104 -5.68 -15.26 -19.94
CA THR A 104 -6.98 -15.55 -20.54
C THR A 104 -7.55 -16.78 -19.86
N VAL A 105 -8.83 -17.08 -20.10
CA VAL A 105 -9.45 -18.29 -19.57
C VAL A 105 -8.79 -19.58 -20.06
N GLU A 106 -8.18 -19.58 -21.26
CA GLU A 106 -7.39 -20.71 -21.77
C GLU A 106 -6.21 -21.05 -20.84
N ASN A 107 -5.59 -20.03 -20.22
CA ASN A 107 -4.49 -20.25 -19.27
C ASN A 107 -4.95 -20.93 -17.97
N LEU A 108 -6.21 -20.73 -17.57
CA LEU A 108 -6.82 -21.36 -16.40
C LEU A 108 -7.44 -22.72 -16.68
N ALA A 109 -7.58 -23.12 -17.95
CA ALA A 109 -8.16 -24.40 -18.29
C ALA A 109 -7.40 -25.57 -17.63
N GLY A 110 -8.15 -26.50 -17.04
CA GLY A 110 -7.64 -27.66 -16.34
C GLY A 110 -8.26 -27.86 -14.97
N THR A 111 -7.71 -28.83 -14.23
CA THR A 111 -8.11 -29.13 -12.86
C THR A 111 -7.04 -28.64 -11.89
N TRP A 112 -7.47 -28.04 -10.79
CA TRP A 112 -6.66 -27.37 -9.80
C TRP A 112 -7.07 -27.83 -8.40
N ASP A 113 -6.09 -28.15 -7.56
CA ASP A 113 -6.32 -28.39 -6.14
C ASP A 113 -6.07 -27.11 -5.34
N THR A 114 -6.99 -26.79 -4.44
CA THR A 114 -6.81 -25.67 -3.51
C THR A 114 -5.83 -26.09 -2.42
N THR A 115 -4.69 -25.41 -2.36
CA THR A 115 -3.66 -25.66 -1.34
C THR A 115 -3.88 -24.81 -0.10
N SER A 116 -4.45 -23.62 -0.28
CA SER A 116 -4.86 -22.75 0.82
C SER A 116 -6.00 -21.82 0.40
N GLN A 117 -6.91 -21.58 1.34
CA GLN A 117 -7.93 -20.55 1.24
C GLN A 117 -7.91 -19.75 2.52
N SER A 118 -7.76 -18.43 2.41
CA SER A 118 -7.79 -17.52 3.55
C SER A 118 -8.71 -16.33 3.28
N SER A 119 -9.27 -15.78 4.34
CA SER A 119 -10.04 -14.54 4.30
C SER A 119 -9.35 -13.52 5.20
N GLU A 120 -8.99 -12.37 4.63
CA GLU A 120 -8.54 -11.21 5.38
C GLU A 120 -9.70 -10.24 5.53
N MET A 121 -9.93 -9.79 6.76
CA MET A 121 -10.90 -8.75 7.07
C MET A 121 -10.18 -7.57 7.69
N THR A 122 -10.48 -6.39 7.17
CA THR A 122 -10.00 -5.11 7.70
C THR A 122 -11.19 -4.28 8.14
N ILE A 123 -11.14 -3.76 9.36
CA ILE A 123 -12.13 -2.83 9.89
C ILE A 123 -11.44 -1.53 10.30
N SER A 124 -12.06 -0.41 9.96
CA SER A 124 -11.67 0.90 10.44
C SER A 124 -12.88 1.60 11.03
N ILE A 125 -12.73 2.09 12.27
CA ILE A 125 -13.77 2.77 13.03
C ILE A 125 -13.27 4.17 13.38
N ASP A 126 -13.88 5.19 12.78
CA ASP A 126 -13.80 6.57 13.23
C ASP A 126 -14.80 6.80 14.35
N TYR A 127 -14.31 6.73 15.59
CA TYR A 127 -15.11 6.99 16.79
C TYR A 127 -15.59 8.44 16.87
N GLY A 128 -14.91 9.39 16.22
CA GLY A 128 -15.36 10.78 16.14
C GLY A 128 -16.66 10.89 15.34
N LEU A 129 -16.70 10.29 14.16
CA LEU A 129 -17.91 10.21 13.34
C LEU A 129 -18.99 9.38 14.03
N MET A 130 -18.62 8.23 14.59
CA MET A 130 -19.56 7.35 15.30
C MET A 130 -20.24 8.07 16.47
N PHE A 131 -19.48 8.79 17.30
CA PHE A 131 -20.05 9.51 18.42
C PHE A 131 -20.80 10.78 17.99
N SER A 132 -20.40 11.45 16.90
CA SER A 132 -21.13 12.62 16.40
C SER A 132 -22.60 12.33 16.11
N GLY A 133 -22.94 11.08 15.75
CA GLY A 133 -24.30 10.61 15.51
C GLY A 133 -25.17 10.40 16.76
N LEU A 134 -24.60 10.51 17.98
CA LEU A 134 -25.37 10.34 19.21
C LEU A 134 -26.38 11.47 19.43
N ASP A 135 -27.56 11.13 19.95
CA ASP A 135 -28.53 12.12 20.42
C ASP A 135 -27.99 12.91 21.63
N ALA A 136 -28.62 14.06 21.93
CA ALA A 136 -28.19 14.95 23.00
C ALA A 136 -28.16 14.30 24.39
N TYR A 137 -29.05 13.35 24.66
CA TYR A 137 -29.11 12.64 25.95
C TYR A 137 -27.94 11.67 26.07
N SER A 138 -27.73 10.84 25.05
CA SER A 138 -26.65 9.86 24.96
C SER A 138 -25.28 10.54 24.98
N CYS A 139 -25.16 11.69 24.29
CA CYS A 139 -23.95 12.51 24.31
C CYS A 139 -23.60 13.00 25.72
N THR A 140 -24.57 13.58 26.43
CA THR A 140 -24.36 14.08 27.79
C THR A 140 -24.03 12.93 28.76
N TYR A 141 -24.65 11.76 28.55
CA TYR A 141 -24.38 10.57 29.36
C TYR A 141 -22.94 10.07 29.23
N MET A 142 -22.36 10.18 28.03
CA MET A 142 -20.95 9.85 27.76
C MET A 142 -19.97 10.95 28.20
N GLY A 143 -20.47 12.05 28.80
CA GLY A 143 -19.63 13.18 29.21
C GLY A 143 -19.31 14.17 28.08
N GLY A 144 -20.01 14.05 26.94
CA GLY A 144 -19.88 14.95 25.80
C GLY A 144 -20.72 16.22 25.88
N ALA A 145 -20.47 17.12 24.93
CA ALA A 145 -21.28 18.31 24.68
C ALA A 145 -21.98 18.17 23.33
N TYR A 146 -23.31 18.30 23.32
CA TYR A 146 -24.10 18.25 22.09
C TYR A 146 -24.22 19.63 21.45
N ILE A 147 -23.92 19.73 20.16
CA ILE A 147 -24.02 20.94 19.34
C ILE A 147 -24.91 20.62 18.15
N GLU A 148 -25.95 21.42 17.89
CA GLU A 148 -26.90 21.14 16.81
C GLU A 148 -26.26 21.03 15.40
N ALA A 149 -25.13 21.71 15.18
CA ALA A 149 -24.40 21.66 13.91
C ALA A 149 -23.41 20.49 13.80
N ASP A 150 -22.82 20.07 14.93
CA ASP A 150 -21.66 19.16 14.96
C ASP A 150 -21.99 17.81 15.62
N GLY A 151 -23.21 17.64 16.12
CA GLY A 151 -23.63 16.45 16.86
C GLY A 151 -22.98 16.37 18.25
N CYS A 152 -22.67 15.15 18.70
CA CYS A 152 -21.96 14.98 19.96
C CYS A 152 -20.46 15.20 19.83
N VAL A 153 -19.92 16.08 20.67
CA VAL A 153 -18.47 16.32 20.77
C VAL A 153 -17.95 15.83 22.11
N LEU A 154 -17.04 14.86 22.08
CA LEU A 154 -16.30 14.40 23.27
C LEU A 154 -14.96 15.14 23.34
N ASP A 155 -14.47 15.41 24.55
CA ASP A 155 -13.09 15.88 24.73
C ASP A 155 -12.09 14.75 24.42
N GLU A 156 -10.83 15.12 24.12
CA GLU A 156 -9.78 14.17 23.74
C GLU A 156 -9.56 13.05 24.78
N THR A 157 -9.72 13.34 26.08
CA THR A 157 -9.49 12.34 27.13
C THR A 157 -10.62 11.32 27.15
N THR A 158 -11.86 11.81 27.08
CA THR A 158 -13.05 10.95 27.03
C THR A 158 -13.07 10.11 25.76
N MET A 159 -12.74 10.71 24.61
CA MET A 159 -12.61 10.02 23.33
C MET A 159 -11.58 8.89 23.41
N ALA A 160 -10.37 9.18 23.92
CA ALA A 160 -9.30 8.19 24.05
C ALA A 160 -9.67 7.03 24.97
N ILE A 161 -10.48 7.25 26.01
CA ILE A 161 -10.94 6.18 26.91
C ILE A 161 -11.89 5.23 26.18
N TYR A 162 -12.93 5.76 25.52
CA TYR A 162 -13.92 4.92 24.85
C TYR A 162 -13.36 4.27 23.59
N ALA A 163 -12.73 5.05 22.71
CA ALA A 163 -12.11 4.55 21.49
C ALA A 163 -10.97 3.56 21.82
N GLY A 164 -10.15 3.85 22.83
CA GLY A 164 -9.04 2.99 23.23
C GLY A 164 -9.51 1.65 23.80
N ALA A 165 -10.52 1.65 24.67
CA ALA A 165 -11.05 0.41 25.24
C ALA A 165 -11.66 -0.49 24.17
N SER A 166 -12.53 0.06 23.32
CA SER A 166 -13.19 -0.71 22.26
C SER A 166 -12.21 -1.15 21.18
N CYS A 167 -11.24 -0.32 20.80
CA CYS A 167 -10.21 -0.70 19.84
C CYS A 167 -9.33 -1.85 20.35
N THR A 168 -9.00 -1.84 21.65
CA THR A 168 -8.24 -2.93 22.28
C THR A 168 -9.04 -4.24 22.30
N GLU A 169 -10.35 -4.18 22.49
CA GLU A 169 -11.22 -5.37 22.53
C GLU A 169 -11.24 -6.12 21.19
N ILE A 170 -11.22 -5.39 20.08
CA ILE A 170 -11.14 -5.98 18.74
C ILE A 170 -9.69 -6.25 18.28
N GLY A 171 -8.69 -6.08 19.16
CA GLY A 171 -7.29 -6.27 18.83
C GLY A 171 -6.70 -5.22 17.86
N GLY A 172 -7.34 -4.07 17.72
CA GLY A 172 -6.95 -3.00 16.82
C GLY A 172 -5.89 -2.05 17.37
N THR A 173 -5.42 -1.15 16.50
CA THR A 173 -4.51 -0.05 16.81
C THR A 173 -5.23 1.27 16.67
N LEU A 174 -5.18 2.10 17.72
CA LEU A 174 -5.81 3.43 17.74
C LEU A 174 -4.80 4.51 17.32
N SER A 175 -5.17 5.33 16.34
CA SER A 175 -4.46 6.55 15.94
C SER A 175 -5.42 7.74 16.00
N GLY A 176 -5.28 8.57 17.05
CA GLY A 176 -6.27 9.62 17.34
C GLY A 176 -7.63 9.03 17.72
N ASN A 177 -8.65 9.29 16.92
CA ASN A 177 -10.02 8.76 17.03
C ASN A 177 -10.30 7.59 16.09
N ILE A 178 -9.34 7.19 15.26
CA ILE A 178 -9.51 6.11 14.28
C ILE A 178 -8.89 4.85 14.83
N CYS A 179 -9.69 3.80 14.96
CA CYS A 179 -9.23 2.45 15.27
C CYS A 179 -9.17 1.63 13.99
N SER A 180 -8.05 0.97 13.75
CA SER A 180 -7.89 0.03 12.65
C SER A 180 -7.55 -1.34 13.20
N ALA A 181 -8.29 -2.37 12.80
CA ALA A 181 -8.00 -3.76 13.12
C ALA A 181 -8.05 -4.60 11.84
N SER A 182 -7.23 -5.63 11.80
CA SER A 182 -7.31 -6.64 10.75
C SER A 182 -7.14 -8.03 11.34
N GLY A 183 -7.73 -9.01 10.67
CA GLY A 183 -7.63 -10.41 11.03
C GLY A 183 -7.60 -11.25 9.76
N THR A 184 -6.88 -12.37 9.83
CA THR A 184 -6.82 -13.36 8.76
C THR A 184 -7.29 -14.69 9.32
N GLU A 185 -8.24 -15.31 8.63
CA GLU A 185 -8.74 -16.65 8.97
C GLU A 185 -8.43 -17.61 7.82
N ASP A 186 -7.84 -18.76 8.15
CA ASP A 186 -7.61 -19.83 7.20
C ASP A 186 -8.86 -20.72 7.14
N LEU A 187 -9.45 -20.84 5.94
CA LEU A 187 -10.69 -21.57 5.69
C LEU A 187 -10.43 -22.97 5.11
N CYS A 188 -9.31 -23.15 4.41
CA CYS A 188 -8.90 -24.42 3.80
C CYS A 188 -7.37 -24.51 3.73
N CYS A 189 -6.74 -25.68 3.69
CA CYS A 189 -7.28 -27.04 3.66
C CYS A 189 -6.48 -27.94 4.61
N GLY A 190 -7.13 -28.91 5.26
CA GLY A 190 -6.41 -29.91 6.04
C GLY A 190 -7.28 -30.73 6.99
N ALA A 191 -6.72 -31.82 7.51
CA ALA A 191 -7.43 -32.79 8.36
C ALA A 191 -8.00 -32.23 9.69
N THR A 192 -7.68 -30.99 10.02
CA THR A 192 -8.16 -30.28 11.22
C THR A 192 -9.02 -29.06 10.89
N MET A 193 -9.22 -28.76 9.60
CA MET A 193 -10.05 -27.65 9.12
C MET A 193 -11.46 -28.16 8.84
N GLU A 194 -12.44 -27.26 8.80
CA GLU A 194 -13.82 -27.60 8.38
C GLU A 194 -13.84 -28.03 6.91
N MET A 195 -13.13 -27.31 6.03
CA MET A 195 -12.92 -27.73 4.64
C MET A 195 -11.66 -28.62 4.53
N LEU A 196 -11.87 -29.88 4.18
CA LEU A 196 -10.82 -30.90 4.06
C LEU A 196 -10.06 -30.78 2.73
N SER A 197 -10.77 -30.52 1.64
CA SER A 197 -10.20 -30.36 0.29
C SER A 197 -11.16 -29.59 -0.62
N GLN A 198 -10.62 -28.85 -1.58
CA GLN A 198 -11.38 -28.24 -2.66
C GLN A 198 -10.65 -28.41 -3.98
N THR A 199 -11.35 -28.90 -5.01
CA THR A 199 -10.84 -29.05 -6.38
C THR A 199 -11.68 -28.20 -7.31
N ILE A 200 -11.03 -27.42 -8.18
CA ILE A 200 -11.66 -26.55 -9.16
C ILE A 200 -11.30 -27.06 -10.55
N THR A 201 -12.29 -27.30 -11.40
CA THR A 201 -12.08 -27.64 -12.81
C THR A 201 -12.64 -26.54 -13.69
N ILE A 202 -11.83 -26.03 -14.61
CA ILE A 202 -12.21 -24.98 -15.55
C ILE A 202 -12.12 -25.55 -16.97
N VAL A 203 -13.21 -25.45 -17.71
CA VAL A 203 -13.29 -25.80 -19.13
C VAL A 203 -13.37 -24.50 -19.92
N ASP A 204 -12.41 -24.27 -20.80
CA ASP A 204 -12.36 -23.10 -21.66
C ASP A 204 -13.36 -23.18 -22.83
N HIS A 205 -14.12 -22.11 -23.03
CA HIS A 205 -15.05 -21.90 -24.14
C HIS A 205 -14.67 -20.71 -25.05
N GLY A 206 -13.51 -20.10 -24.83
CA GLY A 206 -12.89 -19.06 -25.65
C GLY A 206 -13.06 -17.67 -25.05
N ASP A 207 -14.30 -17.21 -24.87
CA ASP A 207 -14.62 -15.91 -24.25
C ASP A 207 -14.99 -16.01 -22.76
N HIS A 208 -15.28 -17.22 -22.29
CA HIS A 208 -15.55 -17.57 -20.89
C HIS A 208 -15.12 -19.01 -20.61
N GLY A 209 -15.19 -19.42 -19.35
CA GLY A 209 -14.97 -20.80 -18.94
C GLY A 209 -16.08 -21.29 -18.02
N ASP A 210 -16.36 -22.58 -18.11
CA ASP A 210 -17.26 -23.28 -17.20
C ASP A 210 -16.42 -23.80 -16.04
N MET A 211 -16.70 -23.30 -14.84
CA MET A 211 -16.03 -23.69 -13.60
C MET A 211 -16.91 -24.68 -12.81
N THR A 212 -16.32 -25.79 -12.39
CA THR A 212 -16.91 -26.75 -11.45
C THR A 212 -16.06 -26.79 -10.19
N ILE A 213 -16.67 -26.53 -9.04
CA ILE A 213 -16.01 -26.53 -7.73
C ILE A 213 -16.52 -27.75 -6.96
N VAL A 214 -15.61 -28.60 -6.50
CA VAL A 214 -15.94 -29.75 -5.65
C VAL A 214 -15.22 -29.56 -4.32
N ALA A 215 -15.98 -29.34 -3.24
CA ALA A 215 -15.45 -29.15 -1.90
C ALA A 215 -15.89 -30.29 -0.98
N THR A 216 -14.97 -30.77 -0.15
CA THR A 216 -15.23 -31.80 0.86
C THR A 216 -15.03 -31.20 2.24
N TYR A 217 -16.01 -31.36 3.11
CA TYR A 217 -16.03 -30.85 4.47
C TYR A 217 -16.09 -31.98 5.50
N ASN A 218 -15.60 -31.69 6.70
CA ASN A 218 -15.78 -32.55 7.85
C ASN A 218 -17.11 -32.21 8.52
N ASP A 219 -18.06 -33.14 8.47
CA ASP A 219 -19.36 -32.99 9.12
C ASP A 219 -19.26 -33.52 10.55
N ASP A 220 -19.52 -32.66 11.53
CA ASP A 220 -19.31 -32.87 12.98
C ASP A 220 -20.13 -34.04 13.55
N GLY A 221 -19.70 -35.27 13.26
CA GLY A 221 -20.28 -36.52 13.76
C GLY A 221 -20.88 -37.44 12.70
N ASP A 222 -21.04 -36.98 11.46
CA ASP A 222 -21.71 -37.73 10.38
C ASP A 222 -20.76 -38.16 9.24
N GLY A 223 -19.50 -37.70 9.26
CA GLY A 223 -18.44 -38.16 8.33
C GLY A 223 -17.99 -37.05 7.38
N GLU A 224 -17.53 -37.42 6.19
CA GLU A 224 -17.14 -36.44 5.16
C GLU A 224 -18.35 -36.15 4.26
N MET A 225 -18.62 -34.87 4.01
CA MET A 225 -19.65 -34.42 3.07
C MET A 225 -19.00 -33.73 1.89
N THR A 226 -19.50 -34.00 0.67
CA THR A 226 -18.99 -33.37 -0.55
C THR A 226 -20.09 -32.54 -1.20
N GLU A 227 -19.76 -31.30 -1.52
CA GLU A 227 -20.62 -30.35 -2.23
C GLU A 227 -20.02 -30.06 -3.61
N THR A 228 -20.88 -29.84 -4.60
CA THR A 228 -20.49 -29.46 -5.94
C THR A 228 -21.24 -28.20 -6.34
N SER A 229 -20.50 -27.19 -6.78
CA SER A 229 -21.01 -25.90 -7.22
C SER A 229 -20.54 -25.61 -8.65
N TYR A 230 -21.32 -24.83 -9.37
CA TYR A 230 -21.04 -24.45 -10.75
C TYR A 230 -20.95 -22.93 -10.86
N ALA A 231 -20.03 -22.45 -11.68
CA ALA A 231 -19.83 -21.04 -11.93
C ALA A 231 -19.36 -20.79 -13.35
N LEU A 232 -19.62 -19.58 -13.85
CA LEU A 232 -18.96 -19.04 -15.04
C LEU A 232 -17.71 -18.29 -14.59
N VAL A 233 -16.61 -18.41 -15.33
CA VAL A 233 -15.39 -17.62 -15.13
C VAL A 233 -15.05 -16.81 -16.37
N GLU A 234 -14.78 -15.52 -16.17
CA GLU A 234 -14.29 -14.59 -17.19
C GLU A 234 -12.95 -14.02 -16.73
N VAL A 235 -12.00 -13.87 -17.65
CA VAL A 235 -10.67 -13.32 -17.38
C VAL A 235 -10.37 -12.22 -18.39
N ASP A 236 -10.10 -11.02 -17.90
CA ASP A 236 -9.62 -9.88 -18.70
C ASP A 236 -8.27 -9.41 -18.14
N GLY A 237 -7.19 -9.95 -18.69
CA GLY A 237 -5.87 -9.75 -18.13
C GLY A 237 -5.78 -10.31 -16.70
N THR A 238 -5.37 -9.49 -15.74
CA THR A 238 -5.29 -9.92 -14.34
C THR A 238 -6.63 -9.89 -13.63
N ASP A 239 -7.69 -9.34 -14.22
CA ASP A 239 -9.00 -9.28 -13.59
C ASP A 239 -9.74 -10.60 -13.84
N ILE A 240 -10.29 -11.17 -12.78
CA ILE A 240 -11.11 -12.38 -12.81
C ILE A 240 -12.50 -12.08 -12.27
N THR A 241 -13.51 -12.53 -13.00
CA THR A 241 -14.90 -12.51 -12.55
C THR A 241 -15.41 -13.93 -12.49
N VAL A 242 -15.95 -14.32 -11.33
CA VAL A 242 -16.60 -15.60 -11.11
C VAL A 242 -18.07 -15.34 -10.81
N THR A 243 -18.94 -15.84 -11.67
CA THR A 243 -20.38 -15.71 -11.54
C THR A 243 -20.94 -17.06 -11.12
N MET A 244 -21.29 -17.18 -9.84
CA MET A 244 -21.90 -18.40 -9.30
C MET A 244 -23.27 -18.57 -9.94
N GLY A 245 -23.48 -19.73 -10.57
CA GLY A 245 -24.77 -20.10 -11.11
C GLY A 245 -25.54 -20.91 -10.08
N SER A 246 -26.70 -20.44 -9.67
CA SER A 246 -27.80 -21.38 -9.40
C SER A 246 -28.22 -21.89 -10.78
N ASP A 247 -28.07 -23.17 -11.06
CA ASP A 247 -29.03 -23.98 -11.83
C ASP A 247 -28.33 -25.19 -12.47
N ASP A 248 -28.42 -26.32 -11.77
CA ASP A 248 -28.45 -27.65 -12.41
C ASP A 248 -29.90 -28.13 -12.63
N ASP A 249 -30.91 -27.29 -12.33
CA ASP A 249 -32.31 -27.68 -12.44
C ASP A 249 -32.98 -27.07 -13.67
N HIS A 250 -33.17 -27.95 -14.64
CA HIS A 250 -34.11 -27.86 -15.75
C HIS A 250 -35.60 -27.71 -15.33
N ASP A 251 -35.92 -27.09 -14.20
CA ASP A 251 -37.29 -26.96 -13.73
C ASP A 251 -37.88 -25.57 -14.01
N ASP A 252 -38.74 -25.57 -15.02
CA ASP A 252 -39.58 -24.51 -15.59
C ASP A 252 -40.61 -23.95 -14.58
N HIS A 253 -40.14 -23.49 -13.42
CA HIS A 253 -40.91 -22.81 -12.41
C HIS A 253 -40.31 -21.43 -12.15
N GLY A 254 -40.72 -20.48 -12.99
CA GLY A 254 -40.39 -19.08 -12.85
C GLY A 254 -40.80 -18.48 -11.50
N ASP A 255 -40.06 -17.43 -11.16
CA ASP A 255 -40.20 -16.50 -10.02
C ASP A 255 -39.42 -16.81 -8.73
N ASP A 256 -38.19 -17.32 -8.81
CA ASP A 256 -37.21 -17.06 -7.75
C ASP A 256 -36.00 -16.29 -8.32
N ASP A 257 -35.99 -14.98 -8.04
CA ASP A 257 -34.90 -14.03 -8.24
C ASP A 257 -33.74 -14.37 -7.28
N HIS A 258 -33.16 -15.57 -7.43
CA HIS A 258 -31.88 -15.89 -6.83
C HIS A 258 -30.84 -15.12 -7.62
N GLY A 259 -30.55 -13.90 -7.17
CA GLY A 259 -29.48 -13.08 -7.74
C GLY A 259 -28.22 -13.92 -7.84
N SER A 260 -27.67 -14.04 -9.04
CA SER A 260 -26.39 -14.71 -9.23
C SER A 260 -25.33 -13.96 -8.42
N GLU A 261 -24.65 -14.69 -7.52
CA GLU A 261 -23.57 -14.14 -6.73
C GLU A 261 -22.36 -13.93 -7.65
N VAL A 262 -21.95 -12.68 -7.82
CA VAL A 262 -20.79 -12.31 -8.64
C VAL A 262 -19.64 -11.95 -7.71
N MET A 263 -18.54 -12.68 -7.82
CA MET A 263 -17.29 -12.34 -7.18
C MET A 263 -16.33 -11.80 -8.23
N SER A 264 -15.70 -10.66 -7.92
CA SER A 264 -14.66 -10.08 -8.77
C SER A 264 -13.37 -9.96 -7.98
N GLY A 265 -12.25 -10.03 -8.70
CA GLY A 265 -10.96 -10.08 -8.08
C GLY A 265 -9.83 -10.03 -9.09
N THR A 266 -8.63 -10.32 -8.60
CA THR A 266 -7.42 -10.43 -9.42
C THR A 266 -6.90 -11.85 -9.44
N ILE A 267 -6.20 -12.22 -10.51
CA ILE A 267 -5.53 -13.50 -10.66
C ILE A 267 -4.08 -13.35 -11.10
N THR A 268 -3.23 -14.25 -10.61
CA THR A 268 -1.83 -14.40 -11.04
C THR A 268 -1.53 -15.88 -11.27
N ILE A 269 -0.73 -16.20 -12.30
CA ILE A 269 -0.28 -17.58 -12.55
C ILE A 269 1.24 -17.61 -12.57
N ASP A 270 1.85 -18.45 -11.73
CA ASP A 270 3.29 -18.74 -11.72
C ASP A 270 3.51 -20.24 -11.96
N GLY A 271 3.79 -20.60 -13.21
CA GLY A 271 3.95 -22.00 -13.62
C GLY A 271 2.67 -22.81 -13.40
N ASP A 272 2.71 -23.69 -12.41
CA ASP A 272 1.59 -24.58 -12.04
C ASP A 272 0.79 -24.08 -10.83
N THR A 273 1.12 -22.89 -10.33
CA THR A 273 0.41 -22.25 -9.22
C THR A 273 -0.42 -21.10 -9.74
N ALA A 274 -1.68 -21.02 -9.32
CA ALA A 274 -2.53 -19.86 -9.55
C ALA A 274 -2.94 -19.25 -8.20
N THR A 275 -2.98 -17.93 -8.12
CA THR A 275 -3.47 -17.21 -6.94
C THR A 275 -4.61 -16.30 -7.36
N MET A 276 -5.78 -16.51 -6.80
CA MET A 276 -6.98 -15.68 -7.00
C MET A 276 -7.23 -14.87 -5.73
N VAL A 277 -7.48 -13.58 -5.85
CA VAL A 277 -7.82 -12.69 -4.73
C VAL A 277 -9.14 -12.00 -5.05
N PHE A 278 -10.20 -12.39 -4.37
CA PHE A 278 -11.53 -11.82 -4.53
C PHE A 278 -11.77 -10.74 -3.48
N THR A 279 -12.21 -9.56 -3.90
CA THR A 279 -12.64 -8.51 -2.97
C THR A 279 -14.13 -8.60 -2.77
N LEU A 280 -14.56 -8.74 -1.52
CA LEU A 280 -15.96 -8.74 -1.16
C LEU A 280 -16.34 -7.32 -0.75
N ASP A 281 -17.24 -6.74 -1.53
CA ASP A 281 -17.78 -5.44 -1.25
C ASP A 281 -18.76 -5.54 -0.07
N LEU A 282 -18.45 -4.84 1.03
CA LEU A 282 -19.25 -4.83 2.25
C LEU A 282 -20.07 -3.53 2.37
N ASP A 283 -20.29 -2.83 1.24
CA ASP A 283 -21.00 -1.55 1.15
C ASP A 283 -22.36 -1.52 1.89
N ASP A 284 -23.07 -2.65 2.03
CA ASP A 284 -24.32 -2.73 2.81
C ASP A 284 -24.13 -2.59 4.34
N MET A 285 -22.90 -2.72 4.85
CA MET A 285 -22.52 -2.47 6.25
C MET A 285 -21.97 -1.06 6.50
N ASP A 286 -21.62 -0.32 5.45
CA ASP A 286 -21.09 1.06 5.51
C ASP A 286 -22.17 2.11 5.85
N ASP A 287 -23.43 1.69 5.97
CA ASP A 287 -24.53 2.52 6.50
C ASP A 287 -24.38 2.87 8.00
N MET A 288 -23.40 2.27 8.68
CA MET A 288 -23.01 2.67 10.05
C MET A 288 -22.01 3.83 10.02
N MET A 289 -22.48 5.04 10.36
CA MET A 289 -21.64 6.25 10.42
C MET A 289 -20.31 6.01 11.16
N GLY A 290 -19.21 6.21 10.43
CA GLY A 290 -17.86 6.12 10.98
C GLY A 290 -17.28 4.71 11.04
N MET A 291 -17.89 3.71 10.40
CA MET A 291 -17.29 2.39 10.22
C MET A 291 -17.05 2.14 8.74
N THR A 292 -15.92 1.54 8.40
CA THR A 292 -15.61 1.02 7.06
C THR A 292 -15.08 -0.38 7.21
N MET A 293 -15.63 -1.33 6.44
CA MET A 293 -15.17 -2.72 6.43
C MET A 293 -14.73 -3.10 5.01
N SER A 294 -13.65 -3.87 4.91
CA SER A 294 -13.25 -4.50 3.66
C SER A 294 -12.87 -5.94 3.95
N SER A 295 -13.12 -6.83 2.99
CA SER A 295 -12.63 -8.20 3.08
C SER A 295 -12.11 -8.68 1.73
N ALA A 296 -11.06 -9.49 1.80
CA ALA A 296 -10.43 -10.11 0.65
C ALA A 296 -10.25 -11.60 0.90
N MET A 297 -10.72 -12.41 -0.03
CA MET A 297 -10.56 -13.86 0.00
C MET A 297 -9.44 -14.26 -0.95
N THR A 298 -8.43 -14.97 -0.45
CA THR A 298 -7.30 -15.45 -1.25
C THR A 298 -7.40 -16.96 -1.42
N LEU A 299 -7.30 -17.41 -2.67
CA LEU A 299 -7.27 -18.80 -3.09
C LEU A 299 -5.93 -19.11 -3.74
N VAL A 300 -5.21 -20.10 -3.23
CA VAL A 300 -3.97 -20.61 -3.86
C VAL A 300 -4.24 -22.00 -4.38
N LEU A 301 -3.95 -22.18 -5.67
CA LEU A 301 -4.29 -23.35 -6.46
C LEU A 301 -3.02 -23.99 -7.04
N GLU A 302 -2.97 -25.31 -7.08
CA GLU A 302 -1.91 -26.09 -7.74
C GLU A 302 -2.51 -26.96 -8.85
N LYS A 303 -1.93 -26.90 -10.06
CA LYS A 303 -2.46 -27.59 -11.24
C LYS A 303 -2.27 -29.10 -11.14
N GLN A 304 -3.32 -29.87 -11.44
CA GLN A 304 -3.25 -31.32 -11.58
C GLN A 304 -2.69 -31.74 -12.94
N TYR A 305 -1.96 -32.86 -12.95
CA TYR A 305 -1.28 -33.44 -14.12
C TYR A 305 -1.77 -34.84 -14.47
#